data_AF-A0A517SRF1-F1
#
_entry.id   AF-A0A517SRF1-F1
#
_cell.length_a   1.000
_cell.length_b   1.000
_cell.length_c   1.000
_cell.angle_alpha   90.00
_cell.angle_beta   90.00
_cell.angle_gamma   90.00
#
_symmetry.space_group_name_H-M   'P 1'
#
loop_
_entity.id
_entity.type
_entity.pdbx_description
1 polymer ?
#
loop_
_entity_poly.entity_id
_entity_poly.type
_entity_poly.pdbx_seq_one_letter_code
_entity_poly.pdbx_strand_id
1 'polypeptide(L)'
;MNLQSQQLFNGPGHRAWRVNVQTWCVGYGQFRCFLFTCLILLVGSDAAPAASPPSSTFEEPPAQAEVDLIELNHFLDDTGREVFQQIIFYDWSRHDRQLEVRAWRLVKQPSQLPRRLRDDSGYRVRWRDKGKVREVVSTSLRETFSRQDPERENRRLVPENERIPLWQGF
;
A
#
# COMPACT_ATOMS: atom_id res chain seq x y z
N MET A 1 -10.76 -41.60 -1.99
CA MET A 1 -11.89 -41.60 -2.93
C MET A 1 -12.75 -40.40 -2.59
N ASN A 2 -12.84 -39.42 -3.49
CA ASN A 2 -13.52 -38.14 -3.25
C ASN A 2 -14.60 -37.98 -4.33
N LEU A 3 -15.86 -37.86 -3.90
CA LEU A 3 -17.00 -37.58 -4.77
C LEU A 3 -17.30 -36.09 -4.67
N GLN A 4 -17.01 -35.33 -5.74
CA GLN A 4 -17.43 -33.94 -5.85
C GLN A 4 -18.77 -33.86 -6.58
N SER A 5 -19.81 -33.40 -5.88
CA SER A 5 -21.04 -32.90 -6.49
C SER A 5 -20.87 -31.41 -6.78
N GLN A 6 -21.12 -31.00 -8.03
CA GLN A 6 -21.09 -29.61 -8.47
C GLN A 6 -22.55 -29.13 -8.64
N GLN A 7 -22.91 -28.02 -8.02
CA GLN A 7 -24.12 -27.27 -8.38
C GLN A 7 -23.73 -25.93 -8.97
N LEU A 8 -24.26 -25.65 -10.17
CA LEU A 8 -24.06 -24.43 -10.94
C LEU A 8 -25.23 -23.49 -10.68
N PHE A 9 -24.94 -22.23 -10.34
CA PHE A 9 -25.93 -21.15 -10.39
C PHE A 9 -25.63 -20.25 -11.58
N ASN A 10 -26.62 -20.08 -12.47
CA ASN A 10 -26.54 -19.22 -13.64
C ASN A 10 -27.31 -17.91 -13.38
N GLY A 11 -26.62 -16.79 -13.55
CA GLY A 11 -27.21 -15.45 -13.66
C GLY A 11 -26.47 -14.65 -14.74
N PRO A 12 -27.14 -13.77 -15.50
CA PRO A 12 -26.56 -13.17 -16.70
C PRO A 12 -25.66 -11.97 -16.36
N GLY A 13 -24.44 -11.96 -16.91
CA GLY A 13 -23.69 -10.72 -17.16
C GLY A 13 -22.42 -10.44 -16.35
N HIS A 14 -21.91 -11.35 -15.51
CA HIS A 14 -20.66 -11.12 -14.78
C HIS A 14 -19.69 -12.31 -14.84
N ARG A 15 -18.41 -12.00 -15.08
CA ARG A 15 -17.29 -12.96 -15.10
C ARG A 15 -17.25 -13.74 -13.78
N ALA A 16 -17.13 -15.06 -13.90
CA ALA A 16 -17.09 -16.02 -12.82
C ALA A 16 -15.89 -15.76 -11.89
N TRP A 17 -16.16 -15.61 -10.58
CA TRP A 17 -15.13 -15.62 -9.55
C TRP A 17 -15.05 -17.03 -8.95
N ARG A 18 -13.84 -17.61 -8.94
CA ARG A 18 -13.54 -18.80 -8.14
C ARG A 18 -13.28 -18.35 -6.71
N VAL A 19 -14.13 -18.72 -5.77
CA VAL A 19 -13.85 -18.56 -4.33
C VAL A 19 -13.42 -19.92 -3.80
N ASN A 20 -12.19 -20.00 -3.31
CA ASN A 20 -11.66 -21.18 -2.64
C ASN A 20 -11.82 -20.94 -1.13
N VAL A 21 -12.86 -21.50 -0.52
CA VAL A 21 -13.08 -21.43 0.93
C VAL A 21 -12.50 -22.71 1.54
N GLN A 22 -11.33 -22.60 2.15
CA GLN A 22 -10.80 -23.64 3.02
C GLN A 22 -11.30 -23.38 4.45
N THR A 23 -12.31 -24.13 4.85
CA THR A 23 -12.77 -24.20 6.24
C THR A 23 -11.81 -25.09 7.03
N TRP A 24 -11.09 -24.51 7.99
CA TRP A 24 -10.38 -25.29 9.01
C TRP A 24 -11.33 -25.57 10.16
N CYS A 25 -11.73 -26.83 10.32
CA CYS A 25 -12.35 -27.33 11.54
C CYS A 25 -11.25 -27.61 12.55
N VAL A 26 -11.17 -26.84 13.62
CA VAL A 26 -10.50 -27.26 14.86
C VAL A 26 -11.60 -27.67 15.82
N GLY A 27 -11.75 -28.97 15.99
CA GLY A 27 -12.56 -29.59 17.02
C GLY A 27 -11.82 -29.63 18.37
N TYR A 28 -12.54 -30.13 19.38
CA TYR A 28 -12.20 -30.21 20.81
C TYR A 28 -12.48 -28.90 21.57
N GLY A 29 -13.34 -28.83 22.59
CA GLY A 29 -14.09 -29.83 23.31
C GLY A 29 -14.45 -29.26 24.70
N GLN A 30 -15.70 -29.50 25.12
CA GLN A 30 -16.12 -29.71 26.51
C GLN A 30 -16.15 -28.55 27.53
N PHE A 31 -17.38 -28.32 28.03
CA PHE A 31 -17.77 -28.16 29.44
C PHE A 31 -17.13 -27.03 30.28
N ARG A 32 -17.92 -26.02 30.67
CA ARG A 32 -18.69 -26.01 31.94
C ARG A 32 -19.29 -24.63 32.24
N CYS A 33 -20.60 -24.64 32.49
CA CYS A 33 -21.29 -23.60 33.23
C CYS A 33 -20.73 -23.51 34.65
N PHE A 34 -20.36 -22.32 35.08
CA PHE A 34 -20.36 -21.96 36.50
C PHE A 34 -21.03 -20.60 36.65
N LEU A 35 -22.28 -20.64 37.11
CA LEU A 35 -22.92 -19.53 37.79
C LEU A 35 -22.18 -19.34 39.11
N PHE A 36 -21.50 -18.20 39.28
CA PHE A 36 -21.09 -17.72 40.59
C PHE A 36 -21.75 -16.38 40.83
N THR A 37 -22.85 -16.43 41.56
CA THR A 37 -23.42 -15.30 42.27
C THR A 37 -22.43 -14.90 43.37
N CYS A 38 -21.92 -13.67 43.33
CA CYS A 38 -21.29 -13.06 44.48
C CYS A 38 -21.81 -11.62 44.62
N LEU A 39 -22.67 -11.45 45.60
CA LEU A 39 -23.21 -10.19 46.10
C LEU A 39 -22.36 -9.79 47.30
N ILE A 40 -21.56 -8.71 47.23
CA ILE A 40 -21.29 -7.81 48.38
C ILE A 40 -21.10 -6.37 47.86
N LEU A 41 -21.65 -5.46 48.65
CA LEU A 41 -21.92 -4.04 48.45
C LEU A 41 -20.74 -3.09 48.74
N LEU A 42 -20.84 -1.90 48.11
CA LEU A 42 -20.56 -0.54 48.59
C LEU A 42 -19.17 0.12 48.39
N VAL A 43 -19.25 1.19 47.58
CA VAL A 43 -18.57 2.51 47.59
C VAL A 43 -17.07 2.55 47.33
N GLY A 44 -16.73 2.81 46.07
CA GLY A 44 -15.55 3.57 45.68
C GLY A 44 -15.96 4.51 44.54
N SER A 45 -15.89 5.83 44.78
CA SER A 45 -15.93 6.81 43.69
C SER A 45 -14.69 6.61 42.85
N ASP A 46 -14.84 6.00 41.68
CA ASP A 46 -13.86 6.14 40.62
C ASP A 46 -14.54 6.93 39.52
N ALA A 47 -14.14 8.19 39.41
CA ALA A 47 -14.57 9.07 38.34
C ALA A 47 -14.26 8.35 37.03
N ALA A 48 -15.31 8.07 36.25
CA ALA A 48 -15.16 7.59 34.88
C ALA A 48 -14.10 8.48 34.20
N PRO A 49 -13.03 7.92 33.60
CA PRO A 49 -12.12 8.74 32.83
C PRO A 49 -12.98 9.38 31.75
N ALA A 50 -13.11 10.70 31.84
CA ALA A 50 -13.82 11.51 30.88
C ALA A 50 -13.37 11.07 29.49
N ALA A 51 -14.28 10.46 28.73
CA ALA A 51 -14.06 10.15 27.34
C ALA A 51 -13.54 11.43 26.70
N SER A 52 -12.25 11.44 26.37
CA SER A 52 -11.65 12.58 25.72
C SER A 52 -12.50 12.86 24.47
N PRO A 53 -12.93 14.10 24.23
CA PRO A 53 -13.64 14.40 22.99
C PRO A 53 -12.75 13.89 21.84
N PRO A 54 -13.32 13.28 20.79
CA PRO A 54 -12.53 12.85 19.65
C PRO A 54 -11.75 14.07 19.20
N SER A 55 -10.44 14.04 19.42
CA SER A 55 -9.57 15.12 19.02
C SER A 55 -9.76 15.16 17.51
N SER A 56 -10.45 16.20 17.04
CA SER A 56 -10.56 16.48 15.62
C SER A 56 -9.16 16.89 15.18
N THR A 57 -8.29 15.90 15.03
CA THR A 57 -7.05 16.03 14.30
C THR A 57 -7.49 16.35 12.89
N PHE A 58 -7.55 17.65 12.57
CA PHE A 58 -7.46 18.11 11.21
C PHE A 58 -6.11 17.57 10.70
N GLU A 59 -6.13 16.38 10.12
CA GLU A 59 -4.97 15.87 9.40
C GLU A 59 -4.75 16.85 8.25
N GLU A 60 -3.59 17.52 8.24
CA GLU A 60 -3.21 18.34 7.10
C GLU A 60 -3.33 17.50 5.82
N PRO A 61 -3.88 18.06 4.74
CA PRO A 61 -3.97 17.35 3.48
C PRO A 61 -2.57 16.89 3.04
N PRO A 62 -2.45 15.73 2.39
CA PRO A 62 -1.15 15.25 1.94
C PRO A 62 -0.53 16.25 0.97
N ALA A 63 0.79 16.43 1.07
CA ALA A 63 1.55 17.10 0.03
C ALA A 63 1.51 16.22 -1.23
N GLN A 64 0.66 16.60 -2.18
CA GLN A 64 0.40 15.83 -3.39
C GLN A 64 1.30 16.31 -4.54
N ALA A 65 1.75 15.38 -5.37
CA ALA A 65 2.43 15.63 -6.64
C ALA A 65 1.91 14.65 -7.70
N GLU A 66 2.04 15.03 -8.98
CA GLU A 66 1.68 14.19 -10.12
C GLU A 66 2.92 13.91 -10.95
N VAL A 67 2.97 12.73 -11.59
CA VAL A 67 4.04 12.33 -12.51
C VAL A 67 3.49 11.52 -13.68
N ASP A 68 4.23 11.51 -14.79
CA ASP A 68 3.83 10.76 -15.99
C ASP A 68 3.90 9.24 -15.82
N LEU A 69 4.86 8.75 -15.02
CA LEU A 69 5.01 7.32 -14.75
C LEU A 69 5.48 7.05 -13.31
N ILE A 70 4.79 6.11 -12.66
CA ILE A 70 5.31 5.41 -11.48
C ILE A 70 5.91 4.08 -11.93
N GLU A 71 7.12 3.76 -11.50
CA GLU A 71 7.71 2.44 -11.67
C GLU A 71 7.93 1.76 -10.32
N LEU A 72 7.41 0.55 -10.15
CA LEU A 72 7.78 -0.37 -9.08
C LEU A 72 8.86 -1.32 -9.61
N ASN A 73 10.09 -1.13 -9.16
CA ASN A 73 11.22 -1.95 -9.56
C ASN A 73 11.59 -2.95 -8.46
N HIS A 74 11.79 -4.19 -8.87
CA HIS A 74 12.27 -5.31 -8.06
C HIS A 74 13.72 -5.58 -8.46
N PHE A 75 14.65 -5.16 -7.59
CA PHE A 75 16.07 -5.38 -7.83
C PHE A 75 16.44 -6.82 -7.51
N LEU A 76 17.00 -7.52 -8.49
CA LEU A 76 17.39 -8.92 -8.39
C LEU A 76 18.91 -9.07 -8.22
N ASP A 77 19.33 -10.04 -7.42
CA ASP A 77 20.73 -10.49 -7.39
C ASP A 77 21.08 -11.41 -8.57
N ASP A 78 22.32 -11.88 -8.61
CA ASP A 78 22.82 -12.75 -9.69
C ASP A 78 22.05 -14.08 -9.77
N THR A 79 21.52 -14.55 -8.64
CA THR A 79 20.71 -15.77 -8.56
C THR A 79 19.24 -15.56 -8.97
N GLY A 80 18.84 -14.31 -9.22
CA GLY A 80 17.47 -13.95 -9.57
C GLY A 80 16.56 -13.76 -8.35
N ARG A 81 17.11 -13.73 -7.13
CA ARG A 81 16.35 -13.43 -5.92
C ARG A 81 16.20 -11.93 -5.75
N GLU A 82 15.00 -11.51 -5.37
CA GLU A 82 14.72 -10.11 -5.04
C GLU A 82 15.48 -9.68 -3.78
N VAL A 83 16.26 -8.61 -3.90
CA VAL A 83 17.05 -8.03 -2.81
C VAL A 83 16.30 -6.86 -2.19
N PHE A 84 15.71 -5.99 -3.02
CA PHE A 84 14.90 -4.87 -2.56
C PHE A 84 13.91 -4.42 -3.63
N GLN A 85 12.89 -3.68 -3.19
CA GLN A 85 11.98 -2.97 -4.06
C GLN A 85 12.21 -1.47 -3.95
N GLN A 86 12.10 -0.78 -5.08
CA GLN A 86 12.12 0.67 -5.14
C GLN A 86 10.96 1.19 -5.97
N ILE A 87 10.53 2.41 -5.66
CA ILE A 87 9.56 3.16 -6.45
C ILE A 87 10.27 4.35 -7.05
N ILE A 88 10.14 4.50 -8.36
CA ILE A 88 10.75 5.56 -9.15
C ILE A 88 9.64 6.38 -9.79
N PHE A 89 9.80 7.71 -9.76
CA PHE A 89 8.84 8.66 -10.29
C PHE A 89 9.46 9.40 -11.48
N TYR A 90 8.81 9.35 -12.64
CA TYR A 90 9.32 9.94 -13.87
C TYR A 90 8.37 10.97 -14.46
N ASP A 91 8.94 12.03 -15.04
CA ASP A 91 8.27 12.90 -16.00
C ASP A 91 8.86 12.69 -17.39
N TRP A 92 8.06 12.91 -18.42
CA TRP A 92 8.49 12.94 -19.80
C TRP A 92 9.11 14.29 -20.15
N SER A 93 10.42 14.31 -20.43
CA SER A 93 11.07 15.48 -20.99
C SER A 93 10.71 15.63 -22.46
N ARG A 94 10.04 16.73 -22.80
CA ARG A 94 9.73 17.08 -24.19
C ARG A 94 10.97 17.49 -24.97
N HIS A 95 11.97 18.05 -24.28
CA HIS A 95 13.23 18.51 -24.88
C HIS A 95 14.09 17.30 -25.29
N ASP A 96 14.36 16.42 -24.33
CA ASP A 96 15.25 15.26 -24.53
C ASP A 96 14.52 14.03 -25.06
N ARG A 97 13.18 14.08 -25.11
CA ARG A 97 12.29 13.02 -25.60
C ARG A 97 12.52 11.69 -24.88
N GLN A 98 12.63 11.75 -23.57
CA GLN A 98 12.86 10.60 -22.70
C GLN A 98 12.19 10.78 -21.34
N LEU A 99 12.06 9.68 -20.58
CA LEU A 99 11.63 9.73 -19.19
C LEU A 99 12.81 10.12 -18.30
N GLU A 100 12.59 11.09 -17.42
CA GLU A 100 13.58 11.60 -16.48
C GLU A 100 13.12 11.36 -15.05
N VAL A 101 14.01 10.80 -14.23
CA VAL A 101 13.73 10.55 -12.83
C VAL A 101 13.60 11.87 -12.10
N ARG A 102 12.52 12.01 -11.34
CA ARG A 102 12.23 13.17 -10.50
C ARG A 102 12.52 12.91 -9.04
N ALA A 103 12.17 11.72 -8.60
CA ALA A 103 12.51 11.22 -7.28
C ALA A 103 12.41 9.70 -7.29
N TRP A 104 12.94 9.08 -6.25
CA TRP A 104 12.85 7.65 -6.04
C TRP A 104 12.87 7.35 -4.54
N ARG A 105 12.50 6.13 -4.16
CA ARG A 105 12.55 5.67 -2.78
C ARG A 105 12.61 4.15 -2.69
N LEU A 106 13.25 3.64 -1.65
CA LEU A 106 13.09 2.24 -1.25
C LEU A 106 11.71 2.00 -0.62
N VAL A 107 11.11 0.84 -0.91
CA VAL A 107 9.89 0.39 -0.24
C VAL A 107 10.26 -0.18 1.12
N LYS A 108 9.83 0.47 2.20
CA LYS A 108 10.11 0.02 3.57
C LYS A 108 8.96 -0.76 4.20
N GLN A 109 7.75 -0.61 3.67
CA GLN A 109 6.55 -1.24 4.19
C GLN A 109 5.49 -1.35 3.08
N PRO A 110 4.58 -2.35 3.13
CA PRO A 110 3.59 -2.57 2.07
C PRO A 110 2.62 -1.42 1.82
N SER A 111 2.41 -0.53 2.80
CA SER A 111 1.57 0.66 2.62
C SER A 111 2.16 1.69 1.66
N GLN A 112 3.45 1.57 1.34
CA GLN A 112 4.15 2.43 0.39
C GLN A 112 4.07 1.91 -1.05
N LEU A 113 3.58 0.69 -1.28
CA LEU A 113 3.42 0.16 -2.64
C LEU A 113 2.37 0.95 -3.42
N PRO A 114 2.51 1.05 -4.76
CA PRO A 114 1.49 1.64 -5.61
C PRO A 114 0.14 0.95 -5.41
N ARG A 115 -0.93 1.76 -5.27
CA ARG A 115 -2.30 1.28 -5.14
C ARG A 115 -3.15 1.87 -6.25
N ARG A 116 -3.92 1.01 -6.91
CA ARG A 116 -4.96 1.43 -7.85
C ARG A 116 -5.95 2.37 -7.15
N LEU A 117 -6.32 3.48 -7.79
CA LEU A 117 -7.39 4.34 -7.34
C LEU A 117 -8.76 3.66 -7.56
N ARG A 118 -9.77 4.03 -6.76
CA ARG A 118 -11.08 3.34 -6.76
C ARG A 118 -11.90 3.58 -8.03
N ASP A 119 -11.71 4.75 -8.63
CA ASP A 119 -12.32 5.24 -9.86
C ASP A 119 -11.57 4.78 -11.13
N ASP A 120 -10.54 3.95 -10.96
CA ASP A 120 -9.69 3.45 -12.03
C ASP A 120 -8.90 4.50 -12.80
N SER A 121 -8.82 5.74 -12.29
CA SER A 121 -8.13 6.86 -12.94
C SER A 121 -6.60 6.74 -12.95
N GLY A 122 -6.05 5.80 -12.16
CA GLY A 122 -4.63 5.55 -12.12
C GLY A 122 -4.17 4.89 -10.82
N TYR A 123 -2.99 5.29 -10.39
CA TYR A 123 -2.26 4.72 -9.27
C TYR A 123 -1.80 5.83 -8.33
N ARG A 124 -1.74 5.50 -7.04
CA ARG A 124 -1.19 6.37 -6.00
C ARG A 124 -0.14 5.66 -5.17
N VAL A 125 0.85 6.43 -4.74
CA VAL A 125 1.86 6.03 -3.77
C VAL A 125 1.81 7.03 -2.62
N ARG A 126 1.67 6.53 -1.38
CA ARG A 126 1.51 7.37 -0.19
C ARG A 126 2.46 6.96 0.92
N TRP A 127 3.08 7.92 1.59
CA TRP A 127 3.96 7.67 2.72
C TRP A 127 4.00 8.85 3.69
N ARG A 128 4.61 8.64 4.87
CA ARG A 128 4.93 9.71 5.81
C ARG A 128 6.43 10.02 5.73
N ASP A 129 6.75 11.30 5.64
CA ASP A 129 8.11 11.84 5.61
C ASP A 129 8.19 13.05 6.55
N LYS A 130 9.08 12.99 7.55
CA LYS A 130 9.27 14.04 8.57
C LYS A 130 7.95 14.60 9.15
N GLY A 131 7.03 13.69 9.52
CA GLY A 131 5.72 14.04 10.07
C GLY A 131 4.65 14.40 9.03
N LYS A 132 5.04 14.79 7.81
CA LYS A 132 4.12 15.12 6.71
C LYS A 132 3.71 13.89 5.92
N VAL A 133 2.47 13.85 5.47
CA VAL A 133 2.02 12.83 4.53
C VAL A 133 2.33 13.32 3.12
N ARG A 134 2.98 12.48 2.32
CA ARG A 134 3.24 12.74 0.90
C ARG A 134 2.45 11.75 0.05
N GLU A 135 1.93 12.23 -1.06
CA GLU A 135 1.22 11.43 -2.05
C GLU A 135 1.74 11.77 -3.45
N VAL A 136 1.98 10.75 -4.25
CA VAL A 136 2.28 10.89 -5.68
C VAL A 136 1.26 10.08 -6.46
N VAL A 137 0.66 10.70 -7.47
CA VAL A 137 -0.32 10.06 -8.36
C VAL A 137 0.21 10.00 -9.79
N SER A 138 -0.22 8.97 -10.53
CA SER A 138 0.05 8.84 -11.95
C SER A 138 -1.03 7.99 -12.60
N THR A 139 -1.35 8.28 -13.87
CA THR A 139 -2.24 7.44 -14.68
C THR A 139 -1.56 6.13 -15.09
N SER A 140 -0.22 6.08 -15.06
CA SER A 140 0.58 4.95 -15.53
C SER A 140 1.41 4.30 -14.42
N LEU A 141 1.42 2.96 -14.41
CA LEU A 141 2.29 2.15 -13.58
C LEU A 141 3.06 1.17 -14.44
N ARG A 142 4.37 1.06 -14.21
CA ARG A 142 5.24 0.00 -14.74
C ARG A 142 5.79 -0.83 -13.59
N GLU A 143 5.80 -2.15 -13.76
CA GLU A 143 6.48 -3.06 -12.84
C GLU A 143 7.66 -3.70 -13.57
N THR A 144 8.85 -3.67 -12.96
CA THR A 144 10.08 -4.15 -13.57
C THR A 144 10.85 -5.06 -12.61
N PHE A 145 11.53 -6.05 -13.17
CA PHE A 145 12.42 -6.96 -12.45
C PHE A 145 13.78 -6.87 -13.12
N SER A 146 14.77 -6.30 -12.44
CA SER A 146 16.06 -5.98 -13.07
C SER A 146 17.24 -6.22 -12.13
N ARG A 147 18.39 -6.57 -12.71
CA ARG A 147 19.68 -6.60 -11.99
C ARG A 147 20.41 -5.26 -12.00
N GLN A 148 19.95 -4.35 -12.85
CA GLN A 148 20.48 -2.99 -12.97
C GLN A 148 19.44 -2.04 -12.38
N ASP A 149 19.92 -1.10 -11.57
CA ASP A 149 19.08 -0.10 -10.91
C ASP A 149 18.66 0.99 -11.92
N PRO A 150 17.37 1.07 -12.32
CA PRO A 150 16.93 2.00 -13.36
C PRO A 150 17.18 3.47 -12.98
N GLU A 151 17.15 3.79 -11.68
CA GLU A 151 17.45 5.14 -11.20
C GLU A 151 18.91 5.52 -11.49
N ARG A 152 19.83 4.60 -11.24
CA ARG A 152 21.26 4.82 -11.49
C ARG A 152 21.57 4.91 -12.97
N GLU A 153 20.86 4.16 -13.81
CA GLU A 153 20.97 4.29 -15.26
C GLU A 153 20.49 5.66 -15.72
N ASN A 154 19.32 6.11 -15.24
CA ASN A 154 18.77 7.43 -15.58
C ASN A 154 19.66 8.58 -15.07
N ARG A 155 20.32 8.42 -13.91
CA ARG A 155 21.29 9.39 -13.37
C ARG A 155 22.47 9.68 -14.29
N ARG A 156 22.81 8.74 -15.19
CA ARG A 156 23.84 8.95 -16.22
C ARG A 156 23.37 9.91 -17.33
N LEU A 157 22.05 10.08 -17.48
CA LEU A 157 21.43 10.99 -18.44
C LEU A 157 21.17 12.36 -17.79
N VAL A 158 20.53 12.37 -16.61
CA VAL A 158 20.22 13.59 -15.85
C VAL A 158 20.72 13.43 -14.42
N PRO A 159 21.84 14.11 -14.07
CA PRO A 159 22.38 14.14 -12.72
C PRO A 159 21.37 14.63 -11.69
N GLU A 160 21.51 14.16 -10.44
CA GLU A 160 20.53 14.42 -9.38
C GLU A 160 20.32 15.92 -9.07
N ASN A 161 21.38 16.73 -9.17
CA ASN A 161 21.36 18.17 -8.95
C ASN A 161 20.67 18.97 -10.05
N GLU A 162 20.42 18.37 -11.22
CA GLU A 162 19.75 18.98 -12.36
C GLU A 162 18.27 18.57 -12.44
N ARG A 163 17.84 17.61 -11.60
CA ARG A 163 16.46 17.12 -11.58
C ARG A 163 15.51 18.16 -11.01
N ILE A 164 14.34 18.24 -11.62
CA ILE A 164 13.23 19.04 -11.09
C ILE A 164 12.68 18.30 -9.84
N PRO A 165 12.55 18.93 -8.66
CA PRO A 165 12.11 18.27 -7.42
C PRO A 165 10.58 18.12 -7.33
N LEU A 166 10.07 16.96 -6.89
CA LEU A 166 8.62 16.66 -6.85
C LEU A 166 7.78 17.72 -6.12
N TRP A 167 8.32 18.33 -5.07
CA TRP A 167 7.68 19.43 -4.36
C TRP A 167 8.59 20.65 -4.40
N GLN A 168 8.01 21.81 -4.70
CA GLN A 168 8.73 23.08 -4.65
C GLN A 168 8.76 23.59 -3.21
N GLY A 169 9.93 24.07 -2.76
CA GLY A 169 10.13 24.66 -1.43
C GLY A 169 10.43 23.64 -0.33
N PHE A 170 11.57 23.83 0.35
CA PHE A 170 11.93 23.17 1.60
C PHE A 170 11.59 24.06 2.79
#